data_AF-A0A957G6G1-F1
#
_entry.id   AF-A0A957G6G1-F1
#
_cell.length_a   1.000
_cell.length_b   1.000
_cell.length_c   1.000
_cell.angle_alpha   90.00
_cell.angle_beta   90.00
_cell.angle_gamma   90.00
#
_symmetry.space_group_name_H-M   'P 1'
#
loop_
_entity.id
_entity.type
_entity.pdbx_description
1 polymer ?
#
loop_
_entity_poly.entity_id
_entity_poly.type
_entity_poly.pdbx_seq_one_letter_code
_entity_poly.pdbx_strand_id
1 'polypeptide(L)'
;MSGAINNDVIAALSGVAVLYGCVRLLRDPAGLRPVWGVVLGALYGLALMSKFNMAAVLLLMGVAMTWVAWRRGQWRQWLQVGLLAGLVAALLAGWWFVRNQLLYGEPTGFRILTELWGARDPRDSFPVAVSELPHVWTTLWGRFGYGQIPLPEGVYRAMSWLVGLGLAGLAVPIFVRRQRDTPFIYLFMLVLNVAVAFGVLFNYMLVSPAGAMGRFFFPGLPALALLVFYGLDQWRRLLPLRRDTATAAAWGLNLAMLALALVALFGYLAPAYARPGSFAEADIPNPIDAQFDNLVKLRGYALSSDTLRPGEPLDVDLYWEVTGQPPGNYLLFVHVRDEDGLMVVQRDTHPGLGKLPSSQWRPGDRFYETVRLYIPETAYVPRTATVSIGLYAPTPPAYRLGITGPGGEAWGDALELGQVNLIPAGDAHPNPQNQNFNDEIRLVGYEYSQRLLHPGDALTVTLYWEALRDKLPDYLVQVHMVGEYDENQVWLTSDWRPQAGQLPTPEWAAGQIVRDSHLVLLPADLPPGVYRINVALLDATSRTRQNIVAEDGHWINDHLLLAPFHVEP
;
A
#
# COMPACT_ATOMS: atom_id res chain seq x y z
N MET A 1 16.20 4.45 -15.06
CA MET A 1 14.75 4.50 -15.38
C MET A 1 14.28 3.40 -16.35
N SER A 2 15.14 2.74 -17.14
CA SER A 2 14.71 1.84 -18.23
C SER A 2 14.57 0.34 -17.89
N GLY A 3 14.46 -0.03 -16.61
CA GLY A 3 14.38 -1.44 -16.20
C GLY A 3 12.99 -2.08 -16.30
N ALA A 4 11.95 -1.28 -16.54
CA ALA A 4 10.56 -1.74 -16.57
C ALA A 4 9.84 -1.28 -17.84
N ILE A 5 9.03 -2.16 -18.42
CA ILE A 5 8.17 -1.84 -19.57
C ILE A 5 6.90 -1.19 -19.02
N ASN A 6 6.86 0.14 -18.97
CA ASN A 6 5.68 0.91 -18.57
C ASN A 6 5.62 2.26 -19.32
N ASN A 7 4.47 2.93 -19.23
CA ASN A 7 4.26 4.23 -19.85
C ASN A 7 4.93 5.40 -19.11
N ASP A 8 5.39 5.22 -17.86
CA ASP A 8 6.07 6.27 -17.09
C ASP A 8 7.41 6.66 -17.73
N VAL A 9 8.14 5.70 -18.30
CA VAL A 9 9.43 5.96 -18.98
C VAL A 9 9.22 6.85 -20.21
N ILE A 10 8.18 6.55 -21.01
CA ILE A 10 7.86 7.35 -22.20
C ILE A 10 7.34 8.73 -21.80
N ALA A 11 6.49 8.81 -20.77
CA ALA A 11 6.01 10.10 -20.25
C ALA A 11 7.17 10.98 -19.76
N ALA A 12 8.14 10.40 -19.04
CA ALA A 12 9.34 11.11 -18.61
C ALA A 12 10.16 11.62 -19.80
N LEU A 13 10.43 10.77 -20.79
CA LEU A 13 11.16 11.15 -22.01
C LEU A 13 10.46 12.28 -22.77
N SER A 14 9.15 12.13 -23.01
CA SER A 14 8.34 13.11 -23.73
C SER A 14 8.29 14.45 -22.99
N GLY A 15 8.19 14.44 -21.66
CA GLY A 15 8.24 15.66 -20.83
C GLY A 15 9.55 16.42 -20.99
N VAL A 16 10.67 15.71 -20.97
CA VAL A 16 12.00 16.29 -21.21
C VAL A 16 12.13 16.83 -22.63
N ALA A 17 11.66 16.07 -23.61
CA ALA A 17 11.74 16.47 -25.01
C ALA A 17 10.96 17.76 -25.28
N VAL A 18 9.75 17.89 -24.72
CA VAL A 18 8.96 19.14 -24.78
C VAL A 18 9.70 20.30 -24.12
N LEU A 19 10.20 20.12 -22.89
CA LEU A 19 10.97 21.16 -22.18
C LEU A 19 12.21 21.59 -22.98
N TYR A 20 12.95 20.63 -23.54
CA TYR A 20 14.10 20.90 -24.39
C TYR A 20 13.71 21.67 -25.66
N GLY A 21 12.62 21.28 -26.32
CA GLY A 21 12.04 21.99 -27.46
C GLY A 21 11.70 23.45 -27.11
N CYS A 22 11.07 23.68 -25.96
CA CYS A 22 10.77 25.03 -25.46
C CYS A 22 12.05 25.86 -25.25
N VAL A 23 13.10 25.27 -24.65
CA VAL A 23 14.39 25.96 -24.46
C VAL A 23 15.07 26.26 -25.80
N ARG A 24 14.97 25.36 -26.78
CA ARG A 24 15.52 25.59 -28.12
C ARG A 24 14.77 26.68 -28.88
N LEU A 25 13.44 26.76 -28.74
CA LEU A 25 12.63 27.87 -29.25
C LEU A 25 13.06 29.20 -28.61
N LEU A 26 13.24 29.24 -27.30
CA LEU A 26 13.69 30.44 -26.58
C LEU A 26 15.07 30.94 -27.04
N ARG A 27 15.93 30.02 -27.51
CA ARG A 27 17.27 30.32 -28.06
C ARG A 27 17.26 30.63 -29.55
N ASP A 28 16.16 30.39 -30.26
CA ASP A 28 16.11 30.59 -31.71
C ASP A 28 16.22 32.08 -32.04
N PRO A 29 17.25 32.51 -32.81
CA PRO A 29 17.41 33.90 -33.20
C PRO A 29 16.28 34.42 -34.09
N ALA A 30 15.52 33.56 -34.77
CA ALA A 30 14.37 33.92 -35.59
C ALA A 30 13.03 33.88 -34.82
N GLY A 31 12.99 33.26 -33.64
CA GLY A 31 11.78 33.13 -32.83
C GLY A 31 10.76 32.15 -33.43
N LEU A 32 9.49 32.56 -33.49
CA LEU A 32 8.33 31.72 -33.85
C LEU A 32 8.25 31.43 -35.35
N ARG A 33 9.05 30.47 -35.81
CA ARG A 33 8.97 29.90 -37.18
C ARG A 33 7.97 28.74 -37.26
N PRO A 34 7.36 28.48 -38.44
CA PRO A 34 6.44 27.34 -38.63
C PRO A 34 7.02 25.98 -38.24
N VAL A 35 8.33 25.80 -38.39
CA VAL A 35 9.06 24.58 -37.94
C VAL A 35 8.79 24.28 -36.46
N TRP A 36 8.71 25.31 -35.59
CA TRP A 36 8.40 25.12 -34.18
C TRP A 36 6.97 24.64 -33.94
N GLY A 37 6.04 24.97 -34.83
CA GLY A 37 4.67 24.47 -34.76
C GLY A 37 4.66 22.96 -34.99
N VAL A 38 5.39 22.51 -36.02
CA VAL A 38 5.54 21.07 -36.31
C VAL A 38 6.28 20.35 -35.19
N VAL A 39 7.43 20.86 -34.76
CA VAL A 39 8.27 20.20 -33.74
C VAL A 39 7.56 20.12 -32.39
N LEU A 40 7.06 21.25 -31.86
CA LEU A 40 6.40 21.24 -30.55
C LEU A 40 5.06 20.52 -30.60
N GLY A 41 4.30 20.65 -31.70
CA GLY A 41 3.07 19.89 -31.91
C GLY A 41 3.31 18.39 -31.94
N ALA A 42 4.37 17.93 -32.61
CA ALA A 42 4.74 16.52 -32.66
C ALA A 42 5.15 15.99 -31.27
N LEU A 43 6.02 16.73 -30.57
CA LEU A 43 6.45 16.37 -29.21
C LEU A 43 5.26 16.32 -28.23
N TYR A 44 4.33 17.27 -28.31
CA TYR A 44 3.14 17.28 -27.48
C TYR A 44 2.17 16.15 -27.82
N GLY A 45 1.94 15.89 -29.11
CA GLY A 45 1.11 14.76 -29.54
C GLY A 45 1.65 13.42 -29.05
N LEU A 46 2.97 13.20 -29.14
CA LEU A 46 3.62 12.02 -28.58
C LEU A 46 3.53 11.96 -27.05
N ALA A 47 3.65 13.10 -26.36
CA ALA A 47 3.46 13.18 -24.91
C ALA A 47 2.05 12.75 -24.50
N LEU A 48 1.01 13.25 -25.20
CA LEU A 48 -0.39 12.86 -24.97
C LEU A 48 -0.64 11.37 -25.21
N MET A 49 -0.03 10.79 -26.25
CA MET A 49 -0.13 9.36 -26.54
C MET A 49 0.56 8.48 -25.50
N SER A 50 1.52 9.02 -24.74
CA SER A 50 2.19 8.26 -23.69
C SER A 50 1.35 8.16 -22.42
N LYS A 51 0.81 9.29 -21.95
CA LYS A 51 0.03 9.36 -20.71
C LYS A 51 -0.76 10.66 -20.66
N PHE A 52 -2.03 10.61 -20.26
CA PHE A 52 -2.89 11.80 -20.26
C PHE A 52 -2.39 12.92 -19.34
N ASN A 53 -1.71 12.57 -18.24
CA ASN A 53 -1.13 13.55 -17.32
C ASN A 53 -0.09 14.48 -18.00
N MET A 54 0.40 14.10 -19.18
CA MET A 54 1.26 14.94 -20.02
C MET A 54 0.52 16.10 -20.67
N ALA A 55 -0.81 16.16 -20.65
CA ALA A 55 -1.57 17.33 -21.10
C ALA A 55 -1.10 18.62 -20.40
N ALA A 56 -0.64 18.51 -19.15
CA ALA A 56 -0.15 19.65 -18.38
C ALA A 56 1.12 20.30 -18.97
N VAL A 57 1.91 19.59 -19.80
CA VAL A 57 3.10 20.19 -20.46
C VAL A 57 2.74 21.22 -21.53
N LEU A 58 1.46 21.30 -21.93
CA LEU A 58 0.96 22.38 -22.78
C LEU A 58 1.21 23.75 -22.16
N LEU A 59 1.15 23.87 -20.82
CA LEU A 59 1.45 25.12 -20.12
C LEU A 59 2.90 25.57 -20.36
N LEU A 60 3.85 24.63 -20.39
CA LEU A 60 5.26 24.94 -20.67
C LEU A 60 5.44 25.47 -22.09
N MET A 61 4.78 24.83 -23.06
CA MET A 61 4.79 25.28 -24.45
C MET A 61 4.17 26.67 -24.60
N GLY A 62 2.99 26.87 -24.02
CA GLY A 62 2.28 28.15 -24.06
C GLY A 62 3.12 29.28 -23.48
N VAL A 63 3.74 29.08 -22.32
CA VAL A 63 4.62 30.07 -21.68
C VAL A 63 5.83 30.39 -22.55
N ALA A 64 6.53 29.38 -23.09
CA ALA A 64 7.71 29.59 -23.92
C ALA A 64 7.36 30.35 -25.22
N MET A 65 6.28 29.96 -25.89
CA MET A 65 5.80 30.63 -27.10
C MET A 65 5.37 32.08 -26.83
N THR A 66 4.60 32.29 -25.76
CA THR A 66 4.14 33.64 -25.37
C THR A 66 5.31 34.54 -24.99
N TRP A 67 6.33 34.02 -24.31
CA TRP A 67 7.54 34.79 -24.00
C TRP A 67 8.27 35.25 -25.26
N VAL A 68 8.45 34.36 -26.25
CA VAL A 68 9.08 34.73 -27.53
C VAL A 68 8.23 35.75 -28.30
N ALA A 69 6.92 35.55 -28.34
CA ALA A 69 5.98 36.47 -28.98
C ALA A 69 6.05 37.87 -28.37
N TRP A 70 6.02 37.96 -27.04
CA TRP A 70 6.10 39.21 -26.30
C TRP A 70 7.44 39.92 -26.51
N ARG A 71 8.57 39.21 -26.35
CA ARG A 71 9.92 39.78 -26.50
C ARG A 71 10.24 40.28 -27.90
N ARG A 72 9.61 39.69 -28.93
CA ARG A 72 9.93 39.95 -30.34
C ARG A 72 8.78 40.61 -31.12
N GLY A 73 7.65 40.89 -30.48
CA GLY A 73 6.44 41.40 -31.15
C GLY A 73 5.80 40.43 -32.15
N GLN A 74 6.00 39.12 -31.99
CA GLN A 74 5.61 38.07 -32.95
C GLN A 74 4.21 37.48 -32.69
N TRP A 75 3.22 38.31 -32.36
CA TRP A 75 1.88 37.82 -31.98
C TRP A 75 1.11 37.13 -33.11
N ARG A 76 1.30 37.57 -34.36
CA ARG A 76 0.71 36.89 -35.52
C ARG A 76 1.31 35.49 -35.70
N GLN A 77 2.64 35.36 -35.55
CA GLN A 77 3.32 34.08 -35.62
C GLN A 77 2.96 33.18 -34.43
N TRP A 78 2.73 33.75 -33.25
CA TRP A 78 2.26 32.99 -32.08
C TRP A 78 0.97 32.24 -32.39
N LEU A 79 0.00 32.92 -33.03
CA LEU A 79 -1.24 32.28 -33.46
C LEU A 79 -1.00 31.22 -34.55
N GLN A 80 -0.21 31.55 -35.58
CA GLN A 80 0.07 30.62 -36.69
C GLN A 80 0.80 29.35 -36.23
N VAL A 81 1.84 29.51 -35.43
CA VAL A 81 2.64 28.41 -34.86
C VAL A 81 1.81 27.62 -33.86
N GLY A 82 0.98 28.28 -33.05
CA GLY A 82 0.07 27.63 -32.10
C GLY A 82 -0.99 26.77 -32.79
N LEU A 83 -1.63 27.30 -33.82
CA LEU A 83 -2.60 26.56 -34.64
C LEU A 83 -1.94 25.37 -35.34
N LEU A 84 -0.74 25.55 -35.89
CA LEU A 84 0.01 24.46 -36.52
C LEU A 84 0.41 23.38 -35.49
N ALA A 85 0.86 23.77 -34.30
CA ALA A 85 1.16 22.83 -33.23
C ALA A 85 -0.07 22.04 -32.78
N GLY A 86 -1.22 22.72 -32.62
CA GLY A 86 -2.49 22.10 -32.32
C GLY A 86 -2.94 21.12 -33.40
N LEU A 87 -2.81 21.49 -34.68
CA LEU A 87 -3.12 20.60 -35.81
C LEU A 87 -2.25 19.35 -35.81
N VAL A 88 -0.93 19.50 -35.65
CA VAL A 88 0.00 18.35 -35.63
C VAL A 88 -0.28 17.45 -34.43
N ALA A 89 -0.52 18.03 -33.25
CA ALA A 89 -0.89 17.26 -32.06
C ALA A 89 -2.22 16.51 -32.26
N ALA A 90 -3.22 17.15 -32.89
CA ALA A 90 -4.51 16.53 -33.21
C ALA A 90 -4.37 15.41 -34.25
N LEU A 91 -3.51 15.55 -35.25
CA LEU A 91 -3.25 14.47 -36.22
C LEU A 91 -2.61 13.24 -35.56
N LEU A 92 -1.75 13.44 -34.56
CA LEU A 92 -1.06 12.34 -33.86
C LEU A 92 -1.92 11.69 -32.77
N ALA A 93 -2.59 12.52 -31.95
CA ALA A 93 -3.27 12.08 -30.73
C ALA A 93 -4.80 12.25 -30.77
N GLY A 94 -5.33 13.05 -31.70
CA GLY A 94 -6.76 13.40 -31.74
C GLY A 94 -7.68 12.23 -31.96
N TRP A 95 -7.25 11.21 -32.72
CA TRP A 95 -8.02 9.99 -32.95
C TRP A 95 -8.36 9.27 -31.63
N TRP A 96 -7.48 9.32 -30.63
CA TRP A 96 -7.69 8.68 -29.33
C TRP A 96 -8.82 9.36 -28.54
N PHE A 97 -8.87 10.70 -28.57
CA PHE A 97 -9.96 11.46 -27.95
C PHE A 97 -11.29 11.22 -28.66
N VAL A 98 -11.29 11.16 -29.99
CA VAL A 98 -12.49 10.83 -30.78
C VAL A 98 -12.96 9.41 -30.47
N ARG A 99 -12.04 8.44 -30.42
CA ARG A 99 -12.34 7.05 -30.03
C ARG A 99 -12.99 6.99 -28.65
N ASN A 100 -12.41 7.66 -27.66
CA ASN A 100 -12.96 7.67 -26.30
C ASN A 100 -14.33 8.33 -26.25
N GLN A 101 -14.54 9.45 -26.96
CA GLN A 101 -15.85 10.09 -27.05
C GLN A 101 -16.91 9.14 -27.63
N LEU A 102 -16.56 8.38 -28.67
CA LEU A 102 -17.47 7.43 -29.32
C LEU A 102 -17.75 6.19 -28.44
N LEU A 103 -16.74 5.69 -27.73
CA LEU A 103 -16.88 4.47 -26.90
C LEU A 103 -17.45 4.73 -25.52
N TYR A 104 -17.06 5.84 -24.89
CA TYR A 104 -17.26 6.10 -23.46
C TYR A 104 -18.16 7.32 -23.20
N GLY A 105 -18.52 8.06 -24.25
CA GLY A 105 -19.30 9.30 -24.14
C GLY A 105 -18.51 10.49 -23.60
N GLU A 106 -17.19 10.36 -23.41
CA GLU A 106 -16.30 11.44 -22.96
C GLU A 106 -14.87 11.23 -23.51
N PRO A 107 -14.11 12.31 -23.78
CA PRO A 107 -12.91 12.23 -24.62
C PRO A 107 -11.65 11.72 -23.89
N THR A 108 -11.61 11.71 -22.57
CA THR A 108 -10.41 11.46 -21.76
C THR A 108 -10.29 10.05 -21.20
N GLY A 109 -11.37 9.28 -21.12
CA GLY A 109 -11.42 7.98 -20.46
C GLY A 109 -11.37 8.03 -18.92
N PHE A 110 -11.33 9.23 -18.32
CA PHE A 110 -11.21 9.40 -16.87
C PHE A 110 -12.44 8.92 -16.12
N ARG A 111 -13.65 9.10 -16.68
CA ARG A 111 -14.88 8.75 -15.95
C ARG A 111 -14.94 7.25 -15.69
N ILE A 112 -14.68 6.44 -16.71
CA ILE A 112 -14.68 4.98 -16.59
C ILE A 112 -13.53 4.53 -15.67
N LEU A 113 -12.37 5.18 -15.74
CA LEU A 113 -11.28 4.88 -14.82
C LEU A 113 -11.71 5.11 -13.35
N THR A 114 -12.38 6.24 -13.07
CA THR A 114 -12.88 6.55 -11.73
C THR A 114 -14.04 5.66 -11.29
N GLU A 115 -14.88 5.19 -12.22
CA GLU A 115 -15.94 4.21 -11.91
C GLU A 115 -15.34 2.84 -11.54
N LEU A 116 -14.24 2.43 -12.20
CA LEU A 116 -13.59 1.14 -11.96
C LEU A 116 -12.78 1.12 -10.65
N TRP A 117 -12.04 2.20 -10.38
CA TRP A 117 -11.11 2.28 -9.25
C TRP A 117 -11.66 3.03 -8.03
N GLY A 118 -12.82 3.67 -8.16
CA GLY A 118 -13.30 4.67 -7.22
C GLY A 118 -12.57 6.01 -7.37
N ALA A 119 -13.12 7.03 -6.72
CA ALA A 119 -12.53 8.36 -6.63
C ALA A 119 -12.69 8.90 -5.21
N ARG A 120 -11.76 9.74 -4.77
CA ARG A 120 -11.87 10.48 -3.51
C ARG A 120 -12.35 11.91 -3.80
N ASP A 121 -13.07 12.51 -2.84
CA ASP A 121 -13.37 13.94 -2.90
C ASP A 121 -12.06 14.73 -2.60
N PRO A 122 -11.62 15.63 -3.51
CA PRO A 122 -10.42 16.43 -3.30
C PRO A 122 -10.44 17.30 -2.04
N ARG A 123 -11.62 17.71 -1.56
CA ARG A 123 -11.75 18.59 -0.38
C ARG A 123 -11.43 17.84 0.89
N ASP A 124 -11.94 16.62 1.01
CA ASP A 124 -11.73 15.76 2.18
C ASP A 124 -10.34 15.11 2.14
N SER A 125 -9.77 14.95 0.96
CA SER A 125 -8.48 14.30 0.74
C SER A 125 -7.28 15.22 0.89
N PHE A 126 -7.45 16.53 1.01
CA PHE A 126 -6.31 17.46 1.08
C PHE A 126 -5.38 17.18 2.28
N PRO A 127 -5.88 17.01 3.52
CA PRO A 127 -5.01 16.67 4.66
C PRO A 127 -4.28 15.33 4.46
N VAL A 128 -4.96 14.34 3.89
CA VAL A 128 -4.41 13.02 3.58
C VAL A 128 -3.30 13.13 2.52
N ALA A 129 -3.52 13.88 1.46
CA ALA A 129 -2.51 14.10 0.43
C ALA A 129 -1.26 14.78 1.01
N VAL A 130 -1.42 15.72 1.95
CA VAL A 130 -0.28 16.35 2.63
C VAL A 130 0.46 15.35 3.52
N SER A 131 -0.25 14.52 4.29
CA SER A 131 0.38 13.51 5.17
C SER A 131 1.07 12.38 4.40
N GLU A 132 0.68 12.12 3.14
CA GLU A 132 1.29 11.13 2.26
C GLU A 132 2.54 11.64 1.49
N LEU A 133 2.86 12.94 1.53
CA LEU A 133 4.05 13.50 0.86
C LEU A 133 5.38 12.81 1.24
N PRO A 134 5.63 12.44 2.52
CA PRO A 134 6.81 11.64 2.87
C PRO A 134 6.85 10.29 2.15
N HIS A 135 5.70 9.64 1.95
CA HIS A 135 5.62 8.38 1.20
C HIS A 135 5.98 8.60 -0.28
N VAL A 136 5.45 9.66 -0.91
CA VAL A 136 5.84 10.07 -2.28
C VAL A 136 7.34 10.27 -2.40
N TRP A 137 7.94 10.92 -1.41
CA TRP A 137 9.38 11.17 -1.38
C TRP A 137 10.18 9.87 -1.37
N THR A 138 9.84 8.92 -0.50
CA THR A 138 10.56 7.64 -0.43
C THR A 138 10.38 6.80 -1.70
N THR A 139 9.19 6.80 -2.29
CA THR A 139 8.90 6.09 -3.56
C THR A 139 9.60 6.72 -4.76
N LEU A 140 9.89 8.03 -4.72
CA LEU A 140 10.72 8.69 -5.73
C LEU A 140 12.20 8.22 -5.68
N TRP A 141 12.73 7.96 -4.49
CA TRP A 141 14.16 7.72 -4.24
C TRP A 141 14.57 6.26 -3.99
N GLY A 142 13.66 5.29 -4.10
CA GLY A 142 14.01 3.87 -4.06
C GLY A 142 13.23 2.99 -3.09
N ARG A 143 12.00 3.36 -2.72
CA ARG A 143 11.07 2.40 -2.12
C ARG A 143 10.45 1.53 -3.22
N PHE A 144 10.93 0.29 -3.35
CA PHE A 144 10.57 -0.65 -4.43
C PHE A 144 9.42 -1.61 -4.03
N GLY A 145 8.98 -2.44 -4.99
CA GLY A 145 7.97 -3.48 -4.74
C GLY A 145 6.65 -2.90 -4.24
N TYR A 146 6.07 -1.92 -4.93
CA TYR A 146 4.83 -1.27 -4.50
C TYR A 146 4.83 -0.70 -3.07
N GLY A 147 6.01 -0.33 -2.53
CA GLY A 147 6.14 0.22 -1.18
C GLY A 147 6.86 -0.70 -0.18
N GLN A 148 7.00 -1.99 -0.50
CA GLN A 148 7.36 -3.05 0.43
C GLN A 148 8.87 -3.18 0.69
N ILE A 149 9.71 -2.65 -0.20
CA ILE A 149 11.17 -2.75 -0.11
C ILE A 149 11.73 -1.33 0.06
N PRO A 150 11.72 -0.77 1.29
CA PRO A 150 12.32 0.54 1.55
C PRO A 150 13.85 0.43 1.67
N LEU A 151 14.55 1.43 1.14
CA LEU A 151 15.92 1.73 1.56
C LEU A 151 15.95 2.29 3.01
N PRO A 152 17.11 2.26 3.69
CA PRO A 152 17.25 2.82 5.03
C PRO A 152 16.90 4.31 5.09
N GLU A 153 16.33 4.75 6.20
CA GLU A 153 15.88 6.13 6.39
C GLU A 153 16.97 7.18 6.15
N GLY A 154 18.23 6.84 6.49
CA GLY A 154 19.39 7.69 6.24
C GLY A 154 19.57 8.07 4.77
N VAL A 155 19.21 7.18 3.83
CA VAL A 155 19.27 7.46 2.38
C VAL A 155 18.28 8.56 2.01
N TYR A 156 17.03 8.45 2.46
CA TYR A 156 16.00 9.44 2.14
C TYR A 156 16.32 10.81 2.75
N ARG A 157 16.81 10.84 3.99
CA ARG A 157 17.28 12.07 4.63
C ARG A 157 18.45 12.70 3.87
N ALA A 158 19.41 11.90 3.40
CA ALA A 158 20.51 12.38 2.57
C ALA A 158 20.01 13.00 1.25
N MET A 159 19.01 12.38 0.60
CA MET A 159 18.40 12.97 -0.60
C MET A 159 17.68 14.28 -0.28
N SER A 160 17.01 14.38 0.86
CA SER A 160 16.34 15.62 1.29
C SER A 160 17.34 16.74 1.49
N TRP A 161 18.48 16.44 2.13
CA TRP A 161 19.57 17.41 2.27
C TRP A 161 20.19 17.80 0.93
N LEU A 162 20.44 16.85 0.03
CA LEU A 162 20.99 17.14 -1.29
C LEU A 162 20.09 18.08 -2.09
N VAL A 163 18.79 17.78 -2.15
CA VAL A 163 17.82 18.63 -2.86
C VAL A 163 17.65 19.96 -2.14
N GLY A 164 17.55 19.98 -0.81
CA GLY A 164 17.43 21.20 -0.01
C GLY A 164 18.61 22.14 -0.19
N LEU A 165 19.85 21.64 -0.11
CA LEU A 165 21.07 22.43 -0.31
C LEU A 165 21.18 22.95 -1.75
N GLY A 166 20.82 22.13 -2.73
CA GLY A 166 20.78 22.55 -4.13
C GLY A 166 19.78 23.68 -4.35
N LEU A 167 18.54 23.53 -3.90
CA LEU A 167 17.51 24.55 -4.05
C LEU A 167 17.83 25.83 -3.27
N ALA A 168 18.39 25.73 -2.06
CA ALA A 168 18.85 26.87 -1.28
C ALA A 168 19.94 27.68 -2.01
N GLY A 169 20.82 26.99 -2.75
CA GLY A 169 21.84 27.61 -3.59
C GLY A 169 21.28 28.57 -4.66
N LEU A 170 20.04 28.39 -5.11
CA LEU A 170 19.40 29.29 -6.08
C LEU A 170 19.21 30.72 -5.55
N ALA A 171 19.19 30.89 -4.23
CA ALA A 171 19.07 32.19 -3.56
C ALA A 171 20.42 32.91 -3.40
N VAL A 172 21.56 32.20 -3.46
CA VAL A 172 22.90 32.77 -3.25
C VAL A 172 23.21 34.00 -4.13
N PRO A 173 22.90 34.02 -5.45
CA PRO A 173 23.13 35.20 -6.28
C PRO A 173 22.40 36.47 -5.81
N ILE A 174 21.25 36.31 -5.13
CA ILE A 174 20.44 37.42 -4.60
C ILE A 174 21.20 38.09 -3.44
N PHE A 175 21.77 37.29 -2.54
CA PHE A 175 22.50 37.79 -1.37
C PHE A 175 23.86 38.41 -1.72
N VAL A 176 24.57 37.85 -2.71
CA VAL A 176 25.90 38.33 -3.11
C VAL A 176 25.82 39.55 -4.06
N ARG A 177 24.61 40.03 -4.41
CA ARG A 177 24.36 41.15 -5.34
C ARG A 177 25.12 41.04 -6.67
N ARG A 178 25.45 39.83 -7.10
CA ARG A 178 26.10 39.56 -8.39
C ARG A 178 25.05 39.17 -9.41
N GLN A 179 25.17 39.73 -10.62
CA GLN A 179 24.28 39.36 -11.72
C GLN A 179 24.29 37.84 -11.94
N ARG A 180 23.13 37.31 -12.33
CA ARG A 180 23.00 35.91 -12.75
C ARG A 180 23.55 35.81 -14.17
N ASP A 181 24.46 34.85 -14.38
CA ASP A 181 25.01 34.57 -15.72
C ASP A 181 23.96 33.90 -16.63
N THR A 182 22.96 33.26 -16.02
CA THR A 182 21.89 32.54 -16.73
C THR A 182 20.64 33.42 -16.90
N PRO A 183 20.08 33.53 -18.13
CA PRO A 183 18.83 34.23 -18.35
C PRO A 183 17.68 33.69 -17.49
N PHE A 184 16.94 34.62 -16.85
CA PHE A 184 15.82 34.30 -15.95
C PHE A 184 14.83 33.30 -16.54
N ILE A 185 14.51 33.43 -17.84
CA ILE A 185 13.51 32.59 -18.50
C ILE A 185 13.87 31.10 -18.47
N TYR A 186 15.15 30.73 -18.53
CA TYR A 186 15.52 29.31 -18.47
C TYR A 186 15.29 28.73 -17.08
N LEU A 187 15.67 29.48 -16.03
CA LEU A 187 15.40 29.07 -14.66
C LEU A 187 13.90 29.01 -14.39
N PHE A 188 13.14 29.97 -14.90
CA PHE A 188 11.69 29.99 -14.81
C PHE A 188 11.05 28.77 -15.48
N MET A 189 11.50 28.37 -16.68
CA MET A 189 11.01 27.17 -17.36
C MET A 189 11.27 25.88 -16.58
N LEU A 190 12.44 25.76 -15.92
CA LEU A 190 12.74 24.61 -15.07
C LEU A 190 11.83 24.57 -13.83
N VAL A 191 11.68 25.70 -13.14
CA VAL A 191 10.81 25.81 -11.96
C VAL A 191 9.35 25.54 -12.34
N LEU A 192 8.90 26.09 -13.47
CA LEU A 192 7.55 25.85 -13.98
C LEU A 192 7.33 24.36 -14.30
N ASN A 193 8.31 23.67 -14.90
CA ASN A 193 8.19 22.24 -15.17
C ASN A 193 8.09 21.42 -13.88
N VAL A 194 8.88 21.74 -12.85
CA VAL A 194 8.77 21.11 -11.52
C VAL A 194 7.40 21.39 -10.90
N ALA A 195 6.92 22.64 -10.94
CA ALA A 195 5.63 23.02 -10.37
C ALA A 195 4.46 22.33 -11.08
N VAL A 196 4.52 22.22 -12.41
CA VAL A 196 3.51 21.51 -13.22
C VAL A 196 3.50 20.02 -12.90
N ALA A 197 4.67 19.38 -12.88
CA ALA A 197 4.77 17.96 -12.55
C ALA A 197 4.30 17.67 -11.12
N PHE A 198 4.63 18.54 -10.16
CA PHE A 198 4.14 18.44 -8.79
C PHE A 198 2.63 18.66 -8.71
N GLY A 199 2.07 19.66 -9.41
CA GLY A 199 0.63 19.91 -9.44
C GLY A 199 -0.16 18.72 -10.00
N VAL A 200 0.38 18.05 -11.03
CA VAL A 200 -0.20 16.81 -11.58
C VAL A 200 -0.15 15.68 -10.57
N LEU A 201 1.00 15.45 -9.93
CA LEU A 201 1.16 14.45 -8.86
C LEU A 201 0.19 14.73 -7.70
N PHE A 202 0.13 15.97 -7.23
CA PHE A 202 -0.71 16.36 -6.10
C PHE A 202 -2.19 16.22 -6.44
N ASN A 203 -2.60 16.60 -7.66
CA ASN A 203 -3.96 16.35 -8.14
C ASN A 203 -4.31 14.86 -8.18
N TYR A 204 -3.38 14.01 -8.62
CA TYR A 204 -3.56 12.56 -8.59
C TYR A 204 -3.78 12.05 -7.16
N MET A 205 -3.01 12.54 -6.18
CA MET A 205 -3.17 12.16 -4.76
C MET A 205 -4.52 12.59 -4.17
N LEU A 206 -5.07 13.72 -4.64
CA LEU A 206 -6.38 14.21 -4.18
C LEU A 206 -7.55 13.38 -4.69
N VAL A 207 -7.44 12.78 -5.89
CA VAL A 207 -8.57 12.13 -6.58
C VAL A 207 -8.46 10.60 -6.57
N SER A 208 -7.24 10.06 -6.59
CA SER A 208 -7.02 8.63 -6.75
C SER A 208 -6.89 7.91 -5.40
N PRO A 209 -7.64 6.83 -5.16
CA PRO A 209 -7.47 5.99 -3.98
C PRO A 209 -6.26 5.05 -4.07
N ALA A 210 -5.61 4.93 -5.24
CA ALA A 210 -4.51 3.99 -5.48
C ALA A 210 -3.15 4.38 -4.84
N GLY A 211 -3.16 5.36 -3.93
CA GLY A 211 -2.02 5.76 -3.10
C GLY A 211 -1.03 6.72 -3.76
N ALA A 212 -0.20 7.33 -2.92
CA ALA A 212 0.72 8.39 -3.33
C ALA A 212 2.03 7.84 -3.92
N MET A 213 2.26 8.04 -5.23
CA MET A 213 3.40 7.43 -5.93
C MET A 213 4.32 8.49 -6.57
N GLY A 214 5.58 8.53 -6.15
CA GLY A 214 6.59 9.46 -6.65
C GLY A 214 6.85 9.38 -8.16
N ARG A 215 6.54 8.24 -8.80
CA ARG A 215 6.73 8.03 -10.25
C ARG A 215 5.96 9.01 -11.13
N PHE A 216 4.85 9.58 -10.66
CA PHE A 216 4.10 10.59 -11.43
C PHE A 216 4.87 11.91 -11.58
N PHE A 217 5.92 12.13 -10.77
CA PHE A 217 6.80 13.29 -10.87
C PHE A 217 7.92 13.13 -11.91
N PHE A 218 8.11 11.94 -12.53
CA PHE A 218 9.20 11.70 -13.48
C PHE A 218 9.33 12.73 -14.62
N PRO A 219 8.25 13.27 -15.21
CA PRO A 219 8.36 14.33 -16.22
C PRO A 219 9.00 15.63 -15.71
N GLY A 220 8.97 15.88 -14.40
CA GLY A 220 9.61 17.03 -13.73
C GLY A 220 11.01 16.76 -13.19
N LEU A 221 11.39 15.49 -13.08
CA LEU A 221 12.63 15.06 -12.42
C LEU A 221 13.90 15.64 -13.06
N PRO A 222 14.04 15.70 -14.40
CA PRO A 222 15.24 16.27 -15.02
C PRO A 222 15.36 17.79 -14.81
N ALA A 223 14.24 18.51 -14.74
CA ALA A 223 14.27 19.93 -14.38
C ALA A 223 14.68 20.13 -12.92
N LEU A 224 14.17 19.30 -12.00
CA LEU A 224 14.60 19.29 -10.60
C LEU A 224 16.10 19.01 -10.48
N ALA A 225 16.61 17.99 -11.19
CA ALA A 225 18.03 17.66 -11.18
C ALA A 225 18.89 18.84 -11.66
N LEU A 226 18.51 19.49 -12.77
CA LEU A 226 19.21 20.68 -13.27
C LEU A 226 19.18 21.85 -12.27
N LEU A 227 18.06 22.07 -11.60
CA LEU A 227 17.94 23.10 -10.55
C LEU A 227 18.84 22.81 -9.36
N VAL A 228 18.86 21.56 -8.89
CA VAL A 228 19.72 21.11 -7.79
C VAL A 228 21.19 21.30 -8.14
N PHE A 229 21.65 20.79 -9.29
CA PHE A 229 23.05 20.96 -9.72
C PHE A 229 23.42 22.42 -9.95
N TYR A 230 22.56 23.21 -10.59
CA TYR A 230 22.81 24.63 -10.82
C TYR A 230 22.90 25.41 -9.52
N GLY A 231 22.05 25.11 -8.54
CA GLY A 231 22.07 25.73 -7.23
C GLY A 231 23.27 25.30 -6.38
N LEU A 232 23.65 24.02 -6.43
CA LEU A 232 24.91 23.53 -5.82
C LEU A 232 26.12 24.30 -6.36
N ASP A 233 26.20 24.55 -7.67
CA ASP A 233 27.26 25.38 -8.27
C ASP A 233 27.26 26.82 -7.72
N GLN A 234 26.11 27.41 -7.39
CA GLN A 234 26.05 28.79 -6.91
C GLN A 234 26.76 29.01 -5.56
N TRP A 235 26.90 27.97 -4.73
CA TRP A 235 27.60 28.08 -3.44
C TRP A 235 29.07 28.48 -3.58
N ARG A 236 29.70 28.24 -4.74
CA ARG A 236 31.06 28.72 -5.05
C ARG A 236 31.20 30.24 -5.05
N ARG A 237 30.07 30.97 -5.08
CA ARG A 237 30.06 32.43 -5.00
C ARG A 237 30.31 32.92 -3.57
N LEU A 238 30.04 32.08 -2.56
CA LEU A 238 30.26 32.36 -1.14
C LEU A 238 31.49 31.61 -0.61
N LEU A 239 31.68 30.37 -1.06
CA LEU A 239 32.82 29.53 -0.70
C LEU A 239 33.89 29.64 -1.79
N PRO A 240 35.14 30.06 -1.49
CA PRO A 240 36.22 30.22 -2.48
C PRO A 240 36.78 28.85 -2.92
N LEU A 241 35.92 27.98 -3.44
CA LEU A 241 36.27 26.68 -3.99
C LEU A 241 36.99 26.86 -5.33
N ARG A 242 38.13 26.19 -5.50
CA ARG A 242 38.84 26.15 -6.79
C ARG A 242 37.97 25.41 -7.82
N ARG A 243 38.06 25.77 -9.10
CA ARG A 243 37.28 25.12 -10.18
C ARG A 243 37.44 23.59 -10.16
N ASP A 244 38.67 23.12 -9.98
CA ASP A 244 38.98 21.69 -9.93
C ASP A 244 38.30 20.99 -8.74
N THR A 245 38.19 21.66 -7.58
CA THR A 245 37.48 21.11 -6.42
C THR A 245 35.97 21.00 -6.65
N ALA A 246 35.35 21.94 -7.36
CA ALA A 246 33.93 21.88 -7.70
C ALA A 246 33.65 20.77 -8.71
N THR A 247 34.51 20.62 -9.73
CA THR A 247 34.42 19.52 -10.69
C THR A 247 34.62 18.17 -10.01
N ALA A 248 35.60 18.05 -9.11
CA ALA A 248 35.80 16.84 -8.32
C ALA A 248 34.59 16.51 -7.42
N ALA A 249 33.98 17.51 -6.77
CA ALA A 249 32.77 17.32 -5.97
C ALA A 249 31.58 16.87 -6.82
N ALA A 250 31.41 17.42 -8.03
CA ALA A 250 30.37 17.00 -8.95
C ALA A 250 30.57 15.54 -9.41
N TRP A 251 31.81 15.15 -9.74
CA TRP A 251 32.14 13.74 -10.03
C TRP A 251 31.88 12.84 -8.82
N GLY A 252 32.28 13.26 -7.62
CA GLY A 252 32.01 12.54 -6.38
C GLY A 252 30.52 12.32 -6.13
N LEU A 253 29.69 13.34 -6.35
CA LEU A 253 28.24 13.23 -6.23
C LEU A 253 27.65 12.26 -7.26
N ASN A 254 28.07 12.35 -8.53
CA ASN A 254 27.60 11.43 -9.57
C ASN A 254 28.03 9.98 -9.27
N LEU A 255 29.25 9.77 -8.78
CA LEU A 255 29.74 8.46 -8.37
C LEU A 255 28.96 7.93 -7.15
N ALA A 256 28.64 8.79 -6.19
CA ALA A 256 27.81 8.43 -5.04
C ALA A 256 26.38 8.04 -5.47
N MET A 257 25.79 8.75 -6.44
CA MET A 257 24.48 8.38 -7.01
C MET A 257 24.54 7.05 -7.78
N LEU A 258 25.61 6.81 -8.53
CA LEU A 258 25.83 5.52 -9.18
C LEU A 258 26.01 4.39 -8.15
N ALA A 259 26.80 4.62 -7.12
CA ALA A 259 27.00 3.66 -6.03
C ALA A 259 25.69 3.35 -5.30
N LEU A 260 24.89 4.37 -4.99
CA LEU A 260 23.56 4.19 -4.40
C LEU A 260 22.65 3.35 -5.31
N ALA A 261 22.65 3.61 -6.62
CA ALA A 261 21.86 2.82 -7.57
C ALA A 261 22.32 1.34 -7.62
N LEU A 262 23.63 1.09 -7.58
CA LEU A 262 24.18 -0.28 -7.53
C LEU A 262 23.85 -0.98 -6.21
N VAL A 263 23.95 -0.28 -5.08
CA VAL A 263 23.56 -0.81 -3.76
C VAL A 263 22.06 -1.10 -3.72
N ALA A 264 21.22 -0.21 -4.25
CA ALA A 264 19.79 -0.45 -4.34
C ALA A 264 19.47 -1.69 -5.18
N LEU A 265 20.14 -1.86 -6.33
CA LEU A 265 19.94 -3.00 -7.22
C LEU A 265 20.43 -4.32 -6.61
N PHE A 266 21.68 -4.39 -6.17
CA PHE A 266 22.31 -5.64 -5.73
C PHE A 266 22.16 -5.92 -4.24
N GLY A 267 21.98 -4.89 -3.42
CA GLY A 267 21.85 -5.02 -1.96
C GLY A 267 20.40 -5.12 -1.46
N TYR A 268 19.42 -4.60 -2.21
CA TYR A 268 18.01 -4.61 -1.79
C TYR A 268 17.12 -5.32 -2.80
N LEU A 269 17.15 -4.92 -4.07
CA LEU A 269 16.22 -5.44 -5.07
C LEU A 269 16.51 -6.91 -5.42
N ALA A 270 17.74 -7.24 -5.82
CA ALA A 270 18.10 -8.60 -6.20
C ALA A 270 17.89 -9.62 -5.05
N PRO A 271 18.28 -9.34 -3.79
CA PRO A 271 18.01 -10.24 -2.67
C PRO A 271 16.52 -10.39 -2.34
N ALA A 272 15.72 -9.32 -2.47
CA ALA A 272 14.28 -9.38 -2.19
C ALA A 272 13.54 -10.34 -3.14
N TYR A 273 14.00 -10.47 -4.38
CA TYR A 273 13.45 -11.39 -5.39
C TYR A 273 14.29 -12.66 -5.58
N ALA A 274 15.29 -12.91 -4.72
CA ALA A 274 16.07 -14.14 -4.78
C ALA A 274 15.18 -15.35 -4.49
N ARG A 275 15.46 -16.48 -5.15
CA ARG A 275 14.78 -17.74 -4.86
C ARG A 275 14.93 -18.08 -3.36
N PRO A 276 13.93 -18.73 -2.74
CA PRO A 276 14.06 -19.22 -1.38
C PRO A 276 15.28 -20.15 -1.24
N GLY A 277 15.81 -20.23 -0.02
CA GLY A 277 16.94 -21.12 0.27
C GLY A 277 16.58 -22.59 0.03
N SER A 278 17.58 -23.38 -0.33
CA SER A 278 17.47 -24.84 -0.38
C SER A 278 17.91 -25.46 0.96
N PHE A 279 17.67 -26.75 1.14
CA PHE A 279 18.01 -27.47 2.37
C PHE A 279 18.70 -28.80 2.05
N ALA A 280 19.54 -29.27 2.99
CA ALA A 280 20.09 -30.62 2.97
C ALA A 280 19.20 -31.56 3.78
N GLU A 281 19.24 -32.85 3.46
CA GLU A 281 18.39 -33.87 4.09
C GLU A 281 18.60 -33.97 5.60
N ALA A 282 19.83 -33.76 6.07
CA ALA A 282 20.21 -33.86 7.47
C ALA A 282 19.66 -32.72 8.34
N ASP A 283 19.22 -31.61 7.73
CA ASP A 283 18.80 -30.39 8.42
C ASP A 283 17.28 -30.31 8.61
N ILE A 284 16.53 -31.34 8.19
CA ILE A 284 15.07 -31.33 8.16
C ILE A 284 14.49 -31.60 9.56
N PRO A 285 13.80 -30.63 10.20
CA PRO A 285 13.07 -30.87 11.44
C PRO A 285 11.78 -31.63 11.15
N ASN A 286 11.34 -32.46 12.11
CA ASN A 286 10.14 -33.30 12.03
C ASN A 286 9.93 -33.93 10.63
N PRO A 287 10.82 -34.84 10.20
CA PRO A 287 10.76 -35.40 8.86
C PRO A 287 9.40 -36.07 8.59
N ILE A 288 8.83 -35.76 7.44
CA ILE A 288 7.58 -36.34 6.93
C ILE A 288 7.76 -36.57 5.42
N ASP A 289 7.02 -37.52 4.85
CA ASP A 289 7.00 -37.70 3.39
C ASP A 289 5.55 -37.68 2.93
N ALA A 290 5.02 -36.46 2.90
CA ALA A 290 3.64 -36.17 2.48
C ALA A 290 3.64 -35.67 1.03
N GLN A 291 3.07 -36.46 0.13
CA GLN A 291 3.01 -36.16 -1.29
C GLN A 291 1.68 -35.46 -1.64
N PHE A 292 1.77 -34.25 -2.19
CA PHE A 292 0.65 -33.45 -2.68
C PHE A 292 0.46 -33.73 -4.17
N ASP A 293 -0.62 -34.44 -4.51
CA ASP A 293 -0.88 -35.05 -5.82
C ASP A 293 0.42 -35.63 -6.43
N ASN A 294 0.80 -35.22 -7.63
CA ASN A 294 2.07 -35.60 -8.26
C ASN A 294 3.04 -34.41 -8.39
N LEU A 295 2.82 -33.35 -7.60
CA LEU A 295 3.46 -32.04 -7.81
C LEU A 295 4.61 -31.76 -6.85
N VAL A 296 4.39 -31.97 -5.54
CA VAL A 296 5.37 -31.59 -4.51
C VAL A 296 5.23 -32.47 -3.28
N LYS A 297 6.34 -32.70 -2.59
CA LYS A 297 6.41 -33.40 -1.29
C LYS A 297 6.78 -32.42 -0.20
N LEU A 298 6.07 -32.48 0.93
CA LEU A 298 6.59 -31.93 2.18
C LEU A 298 7.55 -32.96 2.77
N ARG A 299 8.80 -32.54 2.98
CA ARG A 299 9.89 -33.36 3.54
C ARG A 299 10.03 -33.21 5.06
N GLY A 300 9.55 -32.10 5.61
CA GLY A 300 9.54 -31.82 7.05
C GLY A 300 9.01 -30.42 7.34
N TYR A 301 8.92 -30.10 8.63
CA TYR A 301 8.38 -28.83 9.11
C TYR A 301 8.86 -28.48 10.52
N ALA A 302 8.77 -27.21 10.89
CA ALA A 302 8.94 -26.77 12.27
C ALA A 302 7.91 -25.70 12.63
N LEU A 303 7.47 -25.72 13.89
CA LEU A 303 6.67 -24.66 14.51
C LEU A 303 7.58 -23.92 15.48
N SER A 304 7.57 -22.58 15.44
CA SER A 304 8.44 -21.78 16.32
C SER A 304 8.10 -21.87 17.81
N SER A 305 6.87 -22.24 18.13
CA SER A 305 6.39 -22.42 19.51
C SER A 305 5.26 -23.44 19.55
N ASP A 306 5.14 -24.15 20.66
CA ASP A 306 4.00 -25.00 21.02
C ASP A 306 2.98 -24.26 21.91
N THR A 307 3.29 -23.04 22.33
CA THR A 307 2.48 -22.22 23.24
C THR A 307 2.54 -20.76 22.81
N LEU A 308 1.38 -20.13 22.63
CA LEU A 308 1.27 -18.77 22.08
C LEU A 308 0.24 -17.95 22.85
N ARG A 309 0.45 -16.64 22.88
CA ARG A 309 -0.54 -15.67 23.38
C ARG A 309 -1.16 -14.90 22.21
N PRO A 310 -2.38 -14.33 22.38
CA PRO A 310 -2.92 -13.35 21.46
C PRO A 310 -1.91 -12.24 21.15
N GLY A 311 -1.76 -11.88 19.87
CA GLY A 311 -0.77 -10.92 19.36
C GLY A 311 0.60 -11.52 19.02
N GLU A 312 0.95 -12.70 19.53
CA GLU A 312 2.25 -13.33 19.24
C GLU A 312 2.30 -13.95 17.84
N PRO A 313 3.48 -13.94 17.19
CA PRO A 313 3.67 -14.61 15.91
C PRO A 313 3.92 -16.12 16.07
N LEU A 314 3.29 -16.91 15.23
CA LEU A 314 3.64 -18.30 14.93
C LEU A 314 4.37 -18.37 13.59
N ASP A 315 5.62 -18.80 13.59
CA ASP A 315 6.36 -19.13 12.37
C ASP A 315 6.21 -20.62 12.08
N VAL A 316 5.77 -20.91 10.84
CA VAL A 316 5.63 -22.27 10.31
C VAL A 316 6.66 -22.46 9.20
N ASP A 317 7.72 -23.22 9.49
CA ASP A 317 8.76 -23.58 8.53
C ASP A 317 8.36 -24.83 7.76
N LEU A 318 8.43 -24.78 6.44
CA LEU A 318 8.00 -25.86 5.54
C LEU A 318 9.13 -26.20 4.57
N TYR A 319 9.45 -27.49 4.45
CA TYR A 319 10.55 -27.98 3.63
C TYR A 319 9.99 -28.78 2.45
N TRP A 320 10.10 -28.23 1.24
CA TRP A 320 9.44 -28.75 0.04
C TRP A 320 10.43 -29.36 -0.95
N GLU A 321 10.05 -30.48 -1.55
CA GLU A 321 10.72 -31.07 -2.71
C GLU A 321 9.72 -31.24 -3.85
N VAL A 322 9.97 -30.56 -4.97
CA VAL A 322 9.12 -30.61 -6.16
C VAL A 322 9.32 -31.96 -6.86
N THR A 323 8.21 -32.68 -7.08
CA THR A 323 8.22 -34.00 -7.76
C THR A 323 7.65 -33.94 -9.18
N GLY A 324 6.83 -32.93 -9.50
CA GLY A 324 6.24 -32.75 -10.82
C GLY A 324 6.22 -31.29 -11.26
N GLN A 325 5.89 -31.06 -12.53
CA GLN A 325 5.75 -29.70 -13.07
C GLN A 325 4.27 -29.27 -13.00
N PRO A 326 3.91 -28.28 -12.16
CA PRO A 326 2.54 -27.84 -12.05
C PRO A 326 2.04 -27.13 -13.34
N PRO A 327 0.77 -27.32 -13.74
CA PRO A 327 0.20 -26.67 -14.92
C PRO A 327 -0.04 -25.16 -14.75
N GLY A 328 0.07 -24.65 -13.53
CA GLY A 328 -0.20 -23.25 -13.19
C GLY A 328 0.29 -22.88 -11.80
N ASN A 329 -0.18 -21.74 -11.29
CA ASN A 329 0.13 -21.30 -9.93
C ASN A 329 -0.91 -21.83 -8.94
N TYR A 330 -0.40 -22.37 -7.85
CA TYR A 330 -1.12 -22.84 -6.68
C TYR A 330 -0.88 -21.89 -5.51
N LEU A 331 -1.82 -21.88 -4.57
CA LEU A 331 -1.74 -21.17 -3.30
C LEU A 331 -1.54 -22.18 -2.17
N LEU A 332 -0.64 -21.85 -1.25
CA LEU A 332 -0.45 -22.51 0.03
C LEU A 332 -1.37 -21.83 1.04
N PHE A 333 -2.19 -22.61 1.73
CA PHE A 333 -2.86 -22.15 2.94
C PHE A 333 -2.14 -22.70 4.18
N VAL A 334 -2.12 -21.90 5.23
CA VAL A 334 -1.80 -22.32 6.59
C VAL A 334 -2.95 -21.90 7.48
N HIS A 335 -3.60 -22.87 8.12
CA HIS A 335 -4.77 -22.67 8.97
C HIS A 335 -4.46 -23.09 10.40
N VAL A 336 -4.87 -22.27 11.36
CA VAL A 336 -4.87 -22.58 12.79
C VAL A 336 -6.31 -22.64 13.24
N ARG A 337 -6.79 -23.85 13.56
CA ARG A 337 -8.16 -24.08 14.05
C ARG A 337 -8.14 -24.51 15.50
N ASP A 338 -9.04 -24.00 16.31
CA ASP A 338 -9.17 -24.46 17.70
C ASP A 338 -9.82 -25.85 17.79
N GLU A 339 -9.87 -26.39 18.99
CA GLU A 339 -10.51 -27.68 19.33
C GLU A 339 -12.01 -27.75 19.02
N ASP A 340 -12.69 -26.59 18.89
CA ASP A 340 -14.09 -26.47 18.47
C ASP A 340 -14.22 -26.48 16.92
N GLY A 341 -13.10 -26.58 16.19
CA GLY A 341 -13.04 -26.55 14.72
C GLY A 341 -13.11 -25.14 14.12
N LEU A 342 -13.12 -24.10 14.95
CA LEU A 342 -13.24 -22.70 14.53
C LEU A 342 -11.89 -22.15 14.08
N MET A 343 -11.90 -21.34 13.01
CA MET A 343 -10.68 -20.72 12.49
C MET A 343 -10.20 -19.60 13.42
N VAL A 344 -9.04 -19.81 14.06
CA VAL A 344 -8.38 -18.77 14.86
C VAL A 344 -7.66 -17.79 13.94
N VAL A 345 -6.83 -18.31 13.03
CA VAL A 345 -6.13 -17.51 12.02
C VAL A 345 -5.84 -18.35 10.79
N GLN A 346 -5.86 -17.72 9.63
CA GLN A 346 -5.45 -18.32 8.38
C GLN A 346 -4.53 -17.40 7.59
N ARG A 347 -3.69 -17.99 6.75
CA ARG A 347 -2.88 -17.26 5.78
C ARG A 347 -2.76 -18.06 4.49
N ASP A 348 -3.24 -17.43 3.41
CA ASP A 348 -3.09 -17.93 2.05
C ASP A 348 -2.03 -17.12 1.31
N THR A 349 -1.07 -17.80 0.69
CA THR A 349 0.04 -17.14 0.00
C THR A 349 0.54 -17.99 -1.16
N HIS A 350 1.25 -17.37 -2.10
CA HIS A 350 2.04 -18.12 -3.07
C HIS A 350 3.22 -18.82 -2.38
N PRO A 351 3.55 -20.07 -2.78
CA PRO A 351 4.74 -20.76 -2.30
C PRO A 351 6.02 -19.95 -2.51
N GLY A 352 7.00 -20.18 -1.63
CA GLY A 352 8.21 -19.39 -1.51
C GLY A 352 7.92 -17.92 -1.16
N LEU A 353 6.79 -17.63 -0.51
CA LEU A 353 6.25 -16.27 -0.29
C LEU A 353 6.21 -15.41 -1.57
N GLY A 354 5.88 -16.04 -2.71
CA GLY A 354 5.83 -15.39 -4.03
C GLY A 354 7.17 -15.27 -4.76
N LYS A 355 8.29 -15.71 -4.15
CA LYS A 355 9.62 -15.70 -4.78
C LYS A 355 9.86 -16.90 -5.71
N LEU A 356 9.09 -17.97 -5.55
CA LEU A 356 9.14 -19.16 -6.40
C LEU A 356 7.73 -19.62 -6.77
N PRO A 357 7.07 -18.94 -7.73
CA PRO A 357 5.74 -19.32 -8.21
C PRO A 357 5.74 -20.78 -8.69
N SER A 358 4.68 -21.53 -8.37
CA SER A 358 4.59 -22.96 -8.69
C SER A 358 4.60 -23.27 -10.20
N SER A 359 4.16 -22.33 -11.04
CA SER A 359 4.33 -22.44 -12.50
C SER A 359 5.79 -22.50 -12.98
N GLN A 360 6.75 -22.11 -12.13
CA GLN A 360 8.18 -22.14 -12.44
C GLN A 360 8.93 -23.32 -11.80
N TRP A 361 8.21 -24.17 -11.03
CA TRP A 361 8.79 -25.33 -10.39
C TRP A 361 9.32 -26.33 -11.42
N ARG A 362 10.48 -26.92 -11.10
CA ARG A 362 11.08 -28.02 -11.86
C ARG A 362 11.22 -29.23 -10.94
N PRO A 363 10.94 -30.45 -11.43
CA PRO A 363 11.19 -31.66 -10.65
C PRO A 363 12.63 -31.67 -10.09
N GLY A 364 12.77 -31.95 -8.80
CA GLY A 364 14.03 -31.90 -8.06
C GLY A 364 14.35 -30.55 -7.43
N ASP A 365 13.58 -29.48 -7.70
CA ASP A 365 13.72 -28.22 -6.95
C ASP A 365 13.42 -28.49 -5.47
N ARG A 366 14.33 -28.05 -4.59
CA ARG A 366 14.19 -28.11 -3.13
C ARG A 366 14.24 -26.72 -2.56
N PHE A 367 13.24 -26.35 -1.77
CA PHE A 367 13.18 -25.04 -1.13
C PHE A 367 12.50 -25.13 0.22
N TYR A 368 12.89 -24.26 1.15
CA TYR A 368 12.15 -24.08 2.39
C TYR A 368 11.58 -22.66 2.47
N GLU A 369 10.47 -22.52 3.19
CA GLU A 369 9.84 -21.22 3.44
C GLU A 369 9.28 -21.13 4.86
N THR A 370 9.23 -19.91 5.40
CA THR A 370 8.67 -19.61 6.71
C THR A 370 7.40 -18.80 6.53
N VAL A 371 6.25 -19.38 6.90
CA VAL A 371 4.96 -18.70 6.88
C VAL A 371 4.64 -18.19 8.29
N ARG A 372 4.66 -16.86 8.46
CA ARG A 372 4.31 -16.20 9.72
C ARG A 372 2.81 -15.94 9.83
N LEU A 373 2.17 -16.36 10.91
CA LEU A 373 0.81 -16.02 11.27
C LEU A 373 0.82 -15.23 12.58
N TYR A 374 0.02 -14.18 12.71
CA TYR A 374 -0.16 -13.47 13.97
C TYR A 374 -1.44 -13.97 14.61
N ILE A 375 -1.37 -14.49 15.84
CA ILE A 375 -2.57 -14.88 16.58
C ILE A 375 -3.37 -13.59 16.85
N PRO A 376 -4.66 -13.52 16.47
CA PRO A 376 -5.45 -12.31 16.68
C PRO A 376 -5.49 -11.92 18.16
N GLU A 377 -5.43 -10.63 18.46
CA GLU A 377 -5.58 -10.13 19.83
C GLU A 377 -6.93 -10.55 20.44
N THR A 378 -7.94 -10.72 19.60
CA THR A 378 -9.28 -11.20 19.98
C THR A 378 -9.39 -12.72 20.00
N ALA A 379 -8.32 -13.51 19.87
CA ALA A 379 -8.40 -14.97 19.91
C ALA A 379 -9.02 -15.47 21.23
N TYR A 380 -9.88 -16.49 21.13
CA TYR A 380 -10.52 -17.08 22.31
C TYR A 380 -9.54 -18.02 23.03
N VAL A 381 -9.33 -17.82 24.32
CA VAL A 381 -8.29 -18.47 25.14
C VAL A 381 -8.80 -18.80 26.56
N PRO A 382 -8.30 -19.87 27.21
CA PRO A 382 -7.34 -20.85 26.70
C PRO A 382 -7.98 -21.82 25.69
N ARG A 383 -7.20 -22.27 24.71
CA ARG A 383 -7.61 -23.25 23.69
C ARG A 383 -6.43 -24.09 23.20
N THR A 384 -6.70 -25.33 22.84
CA THR A 384 -5.77 -26.09 21.98
C THR A 384 -6.12 -25.80 20.53
N ALA A 385 -5.12 -25.56 19.69
CA ALA A 385 -5.33 -25.29 18.27
C ALA A 385 -4.42 -26.16 17.39
N THR A 386 -4.99 -26.69 16.32
CA THR A 386 -4.29 -27.52 15.33
C THR A 386 -3.84 -26.66 14.16
N VAL A 387 -2.55 -26.75 13.82
CA VAL A 387 -1.95 -26.12 12.65
C VAL A 387 -2.04 -27.09 11.48
N SER A 388 -2.64 -26.66 10.37
CA SER A 388 -2.79 -27.45 9.15
C SER A 388 -2.38 -26.67 7.91
N ILE A 389 -1.92 -27.38 6.89
CA ILE A 389 -1.51 -26.79 5.61
C ILE A 389 -2.15 -27.52 4.43
N GLY A 390 -2.22 -26.84 3.29
CA GLY A 390 -2.60 -27.47 2.04
C GLY A 390 -2.32 -26.58 0.84
N LEU A 391 -2.43 -27.17 -0.35
CA LEU A 391 -2.22 -26.49 -1.62
C LEU A 391 -3.51 -26.55 -2.43
N TYR A 392 -3.86 -25.45 -3.10
CA TYR A 392 -5.02 -25.40 -3.97
C TYR A 392 -4.77 -24.57 -5.22
N ALA A 393 -5.47 -24.92 -6.31
CA ALA A 393 -5.52 -24.11 -7.52
C ALA A 393 -6.64 -23.07 -7.38
N PRO A 394 -6.36 -21.77 -7.58
CA PRO A 394 -7.39 -20.73 -7.51
C PRO A 394 -8.22 -20.60 -8.80
N THR A 395 -7.92 -21.37 -9.84
CA THR A 395 -8.65 -21.33 -11.13
C THR A 395 -10.05 -21.90 -10.98
N PRO A 396 -11.13 -21.23 -11.42
CA PRO A 396 -12.48 -21.77 -11.31
C PRO A 396 -12.68 -23.07 -12.14
N PRO A 397 -13.19 -24.17 -11.54
CA PRO A 397 -13.50 -24.34 -10.12
C PRO A 397 -12.22 -24.55 -9.29
N ALA A 398 -12.11 -23.82 -8.18
CA ALA A 398 -10.98 -24.01 -7.27
C ALA A 398 -10.99 -25.44 -6.71
N TYR A 399 -9.82 -26.05 -6.60
CA TYR A 399 -9.68 -27.41 -6.08
C TYR A 399 -8.42 -27.53 -5.23
N ARG A 400 -8.51 -28.33 -4.16
CA ARG A 400 -7.39 -28.66 -3.28
C ARG A 400 -6.65 -29.89 -3.79
N LEU A 401 -5.33 -29.92 -3.60
CA LEU A 401 -4.51 -31.09 -3.90
C LEU A 401 -4.77 -32.18 -2.86
N GLY A 402 -4.88 -33.43 -3.32
CA GLY A 402 -4.91 -34.58 -2.43
C GLY A 402 -3.53 -34.82 -1.83
N ILE A 403 -3.50 -35.30 -0.59
CA ILE A 403 -2.28 -35.62 0.15
C ILE A 403 -2.24 -37.12 0.36
N THR A 404 -1.09 -37.71 0.08
CA THR A 404 -0.82 -39.13 0.29
C THR A 404 0.43 -39.34 1.12
N GLY A 405 0.40 -40.36 1.97
CA GLY A 405 1.57 -40.77 2.74
C GLY A 405 2.54 -41.67 1.94
N PRO A 406 3.64 -42.13 2.56
CA PRO A 406 4.71 -42.86 1.87
C PRO A 406 4.25 -44.19 1.25
N GLY A 407 3.21 -44.82 1.81
CA GLY A 407 2.62 -46.06 1.31
C GLY A 407 1.49 -45.85 0.29
N GLY A 408 1.19 -44.59 -0.09
CA GLY A 408 0.09 -44.24 -0.98
C GLY A 408 -1.28 -44.14 -0.30
N GLU A 409 -1.32 -44.23 1.03
CA GLU A 409 -2.52 -44.00 1.81
C GLU A 409 -3.01 -42.54 1.67
N ALA A 410 -4.32 -42.32 1.56
CA ALA A 410 -4.89 -40.99 1.46
C ALA A 410 -4.95 -40.30 2.83
N TRP A 411 -4.40 -39.10 2.93
CA TRP A 411 -4.40 -38.24 4.13
C TRP A 411 -5.34 -37.03 4.01
N GLY A 412 -6.18 -36.97 2.96
CA GLY A 412 -7.13 -35.88 2.74
C GLY A 412 -6.53 -34.74 1.90
N ASP A 413 -6.98 -33.50 2.13
CA ASP A 413 -6.54 -32.30 1.41
C ASP A 413 -5.98 -31.18 2.31
N ALA A 414 -5.88 -31.47 3.61
CA ALA A 414 -5.26 -30.64 4.62
C ALA A 414 -4.38 -31.52 5.52
N LEU A 415 -3.08 -31.24 5.56
CA LEU A 415 -2.12 -31.95 6.40
C LEU A 415 -2.03 -31.26 7.76
N GLU A 416 -2.29 -31.98 8.85
CA GLU A 416 -2.06 -31.49 10.20
C GLU A 416 -0.57 -31.61 10.56
N LEU A 417 0.04 -30.50 10.96
CA LEU A 417 1.44 -30.42 11.36
C LEU A 417 1.62 -30.64 12.87
N GLY A 418 0.67 -30.19 13.67
CA GLY A 418 0.76 -30.30 15.12
C GLY A 418 -0.21 -29.38 15.84
N GLN A 419 -0.16 -29.43 17.17
CA GLN A 419 -0.99 -28.61 18.04
C GLN A 419 -0.16 -27.54 18.74
N VAL A 420 -0.79 -26.40 18.98
CA VAL A 420 -0.29 -25.29 19.79
C VAL A 420 -1.31 -24.94 20.86
N ASN A 421 -0.82 -24.56 22.04
CA ASN A 421 -1.65 -24.10 23.16
C ASN A 421 -1.77 -22.59 23.10
N LEU A 422 -3.00 -22.09 22.95
CA LEU A 422 -3.30 -20.66 23.05
C LEU A 422 -3.63 -20.35 24.50
N ILE A 423 -2.81 -19.50 25.13
CA ILE A 423 -2.95 -19.12 26.54
C ILE A 423 -3.27 -17.62 26.68
N PRO A 424 -4.00 -17.21 27.72
CA PRO A 424 -4.24 -15.80 28.00
C PRO A 424 -2.95 -15.00 28.18
N ALA A 425 -2.94 -13.73 27.75
CA ALA A 425 -1.85 -12.80 28.04
C ALA A 425 -1.75 -12.43 29.52
N GLY A 426 -2.85 -12.62 30.28
CA GLY A 426 -2.95 -12.48 31.72
C GLY A 426 -4.28 -13.03 32.24
N ASP A 427 -4.45 -13.09 33.56
CA ASP A 427 -5.59 -13.81 34.20
C ASP A 427 -6.68 -12.87 34.75
N ALA A 428 -6.57 -11.56 34.51
CA ALA A 428 -7.49 -10.59 35.10
C ALA A 428 -8.92 -10.72 34.57
N HIS A 429 -9.08 -11.02 33.28
CA HIS A 429 -10.36 -11.14 32.59
C HIS A 429 -10.33 -12.27 31.55
N PRO A 430 -11.48 -12.89 31.23
CA PRO A 430 -11.59 -13.78 30.09
C PRO A 430 -11.21 -13.07 28.79
N ASN A 431 -10.51 -13.78 27.91
CA ASN A 431 -10.00 -13.27 26.62
C ASN A 431 -9.46 -11.83 26.69
N PRO A 432 -8.40 -11.57 27.49
CA PRO A 432 -7.93 -10.22 27.80
C PRO A 432 -7.75 -9.34 26.56
N GLN A 433 -8.21 -8.09 26.64
CA GLN A 433 -8.13 -7.09 25.57
C GLN A 433 -7.44 -5.81 26.06
N ASN A 434 -6.96 -4.98 25.12
CA ASN A 434 -6.47 -3.64 25.39
C ASN A 434 -6.96 -2.64 24.33
N GLN A 435 -8.26 -2.68 24.02
CA GLN A 435 -8.83 -1.83 22.97
C GLN A 435 -9.30 -0.51 23.57
N ASN A 436 -8.58 0.57 23.27
CA ASN A 436 -8.77 1.89 23.82
C ASN A 436 -9.67 2.75 22.93
N PHE A 437 -10.86 3.12 23.41
CA PHE A 437 -11.79 4.00 22.72
C PHE A 437 -11.58 5.46 23.17
N ASN A 438 -10.95 6.25 22.30
CA ASN A 438 -10.71 7.70 22.46
C ASN A 438 -10.03 8.13 23.78
N ASP A 439 -9.22 7.28 24.41
CA ASP A 439 -8.63 7.52 25.75
C ASP A 439 -9.69 7.70 26.86
N GLU A 440 -10.90 7.19 26.65
CA GLU A 440 -12.02 7.36 27.59
C GLU A 440 -12.46 6.04 28.21
N ILE A 441 -12.65 5.01 27.40
CA ILE A 441 -13.10 3.68 27.82
C ILE A 441 -12.22 2.64 27.15
N ARG A 442 -11.80 1.61 27.89
CA ARG A 442 -11.04 0.48 27.36
C ARG A 442 -11.85 -0.80 27.47
N LEU A 443 -11.90 -1.61 26.41
CA LEU A 443 -12.34 -3.00 26.52
C LEU A 443 -11.16 -3.84 27.04
N VAL A 444 -11.32 -4.43 28.22
CA VAL A 444 -10.26 -5.19 28.92
C VAL A 444 -10.43 -6.71 28.84
N GLY A 445 -11.58 -7.19 28.37
CA GLY A 445 -11.84 -8.60 28.15
C GLY A 445 -13.25 -8.85 27.63
N TYR A 446 -13.51 -10.09 27.22
CA TYR A 446 -14.84 -10.51 26.80
C TYR A 446 -15.03 -12.03 26.98
N GLU A 447 -16.27 -12.50 27.04
CA GLU A 447 -16.59 -13.92 27.05
C GLU A 447 -17.91 -14.21 26.32
N TYR A 448 -18.06 -15.45 25.88
CA TYR A 448 -19.30 -15.99 25.35
C TYR A 448 -19.84 -17.07 26.25
N SER A 449 -21.18 -17.15 26.37
CA SER A 449 -21.82 -18.29 27.06
C SER A 449 -21.48 -19.63 26.40
N GLN A 450 -21.34 -19.63 25.07
CA GLN A 450 -21.02 -20.79 24.24
C GLN A 450 -20.53 -20.34 22.86
N ARG A 451 -19.80 -21.21 22.16
CA ARG A 451 -19.29 -20.95 20.79
C ARG A 451 -19.83 -21.90 19.73
N LEU A 452 -20.63 -22.89 20.15
CA LEU A 452 -21.39 -23.79 19.29
C LEU A 452 -22.86 -23.55 19.61
N LEU A 453 -23.63 -23.14 18.61
CA LEU A 453 -25.05 -22.78 18.74
C LEU A 453 -25.87 -23.44 17.63
N HIS A 454 -27.19 -23.43 17.79
CA HIS A 454 -28.16 -23.77 16.75
C HIS A 454 -29.05 -22.55 16.44
N PRO A 455 -29.73 -22.51 15.29
CA PRO A 455 -30.71 -21.48 14.98
C PRO A 455 -31.79 -21.39 16.08
N GLY A 456 -32.11 -20.17 16.52
CA GLY A 456 -33.03 -19.92 17.63
C GLY A 456 -32.41 -19.91 19.03
N ASP A 457 -31.14 -20.31 19.18
CA ASP A 457 -30.45 -20.23 20.46
C ASP A 457 -30.22 -18.77 20.91
N ALA A 458 -29.89 -18.61 22.19
CA ALA A 458 -29.49 -17.33 22.76
C ALA A 458 -27.99 -17.34 23.09
N LEU A 459 -27.24 -16.41 22.51
CA LEU A 459 -25.84 -16.16 22.82
C LEU A 459 -25.74 -15.01 23.83
N THR A 460 -25.13 -15.25 24.99
CA THR A 460 -24.76 -14.13 25.87
C THR A 460 -23.34 -13.70 25.57
N VAL A 461 -23.18 -12.43 25.20
CA VAL A 461 -21.90 -11.76 25.00
C VAL A 461 -21.65 -10.88 26.22
N THR A 462 -20.63 -11.21 27.00
CA THR A 462 -20.22 -10.39 28.14
C THR A 462 -18.95 -9.62 27.80
N LEU A 463 -18.98 -8.32 28.05
CA LEU A 463 -17.89 -7.37 27.78
C LEU A 463 -17.42 -6.77 29.09
N TYR A 464 -16.11 -6.69 29.28
CA TYR A 464 -15.50 -6.08 30.46
C TYR A 464 -14.89 -4.74 30.05
N TRP A 465 -15.44 -3.66 30.57
CA TRP A 465 -15.05 -2.29 30.24
C TRP A 465 -14.35 -1.62 31.40
N GLU A 466 -13.27 -0.90 31.16
CA GLU A 466 -12.58 -0.05 32.13
C GLU A 466 -12.78 1.42 31.75
N ALA A 467 -13.26 2.24 32.69
CA ALA A 467 -13.27 3.70 32.53
C ALA A 467 -11.86 4.27 32.71
N LEU A 468 -11.34 5.00 31.74
CA LEU A 468 -10.01 5.63 31.82
C LEU A 468 -10.05 7.02 32.46
N ARG A 469 -11.23 7.64 32.52
CA ARG A 469 -11.46 8.95 33.13
C ARG A 469 -12.85 9.04 33.74
N ASP A 470 -13.01 9.99 34.66
CA ASP A 470 -14.33 10.36 35.20
C ASP A 470 -15.13 11.18 34.18
N LYS A 471 -16.45 11.29 34.41
CA LYS A 471 -17.38 12.13 33.63
C LYS A 471 -17.32 11.80 32.14
N LEU A 472 -17.53 10.52 31.85
CA LEU A 472 -17.61 10.04 30.49
C LEU A 472 -18.88 10.58 29.80
N PRO A 473 -18.85 10.80 28.48
CA PRO A 473 -20.06 10.97 27.68
C PRO A 473 -20.98 9.76 27.82
N ASP A 474 -22.25 9.94 27.44
CA ASP A 474 -23.24 8.87 27.43
C ASP A 474 -23.04 8.01 26.18
N TYR A 475 -22.60 6.76 26.37
CA TYR A 475 -22.30 5.83 25.29
C TYR A 475 -23.29 4.66 25.24
N LEU A 476 -23.56 4.20 24.03
CA LEU A 476 -24.24 2.94 23.74
C LEU A 476 -23.20 1.92 23.25
N VAL A 477 -23.35 0.67 23.69
CA VAL A 477 -22.60 -0.47 23.17
C VAL A 477 -23.37 -1.04 21.99
N GLN A 478 -22.78 -0.95 20.81
CA GLN A 478 -23.27 -1.60 19.61
C GLN A 478 -22.69 -3.00 19.53
N VAL A 479 -23.56 -3.98 19.34
CA VAL A 479 -23.20 -5.39 19.13
C VAL A 479 -23.91 -5.85 17.87
N HIS A 480 -23.15 -6.20 16.83
CA HIS A 480 -23.68 -6.74 15.59
C HIS A 480 -23.22 -8.19 15.40
N MET A 481 -24.13 -9.04 14.95
CA MET A 481 -23.77 -10.37 14.44
C MET A 481 -23.55 -10.27 12.94
N VAL A 482 -22.35 -10.64 12.48
CA VAL A 482 -21.95 -10.59 11.07
C VAL A 482 -21.52 -11.95 10.57
N GLY A 483 -21.64 -12.19 9.26
CA GLY A 483 -21.14 -13.41 8.62
C GLY A 483 -19.61 -13.46 8.58
N GLU A 484 -19.03 -14.65 8.46
CA GLU A 484 -17.56 -14.87 8.44
C GLU A 484 -16.84 -14.08 7.33
N TYR A 485 -17.43 -13.97 6.13
CA TYR A 485 -16.75 -13.43 4.94
C TYR A 485 -17.20 -12.02 4.53
N ASP A 486 -18.28 -11.48 5.11
CA ASP A 486 -18.78 -10.15 4.81
C ASP A 486 -19.28 -9.46 6.09
N GLU A 487 -18.47 -8.55 6.61
CA GLU A 487 -18.80 -7.73 7.78
C GLU A 487 -20.00 -6.80 7.53
N ASN A 488 -20.38 -6.56 6.26
CA ASN A 488 -21.57 -5.80 5.91
C ASN A 488 -22.84 -6.66 5.91
N GLN A 489 -22.70 -7.98 5.93
CA GLN A 489 -23.84 -8.88 6.09
C GLN A 489 -24.22 -8.97 7.58
N VAL A 490 -24.90 -7.93 8.03
CA VAL A 490 -25.40 -7.83 9.40
C VAL A 490 -26.69 -8.63 9.54
N TRP A 491 -26.65 -9.65 10.39
CA TRP A 491 -27.80 -10.53 10.66
C TRP A 491 -28.62 -10.06 11.86
N LEU A 492 -27.97 -9.38 12.81
CA LEU A 492 -28.62 -8.81 13.98
C LEU A 492 -27.91 -7.52 14.37
N THR A 493 -28.70 -6.50 14.70
CA THR A 493 -28.23 -5.22 15.23
C THR A 493 -28.87 -4.94 16.56
N SER A 494 -28.07 -4.42 17.48
CA SER A 494 -28.52 -4.02 18.79
C SER A 494 -27.60 -2.97 19.40
N ASP A 495 -28.19 -1.85 19.81
CA ASP A 495 -27.53 -0.77 20.54
C ASP A 495 -28.08 -0.76 21.97
N TRP A 496 -27.25 -1.08 22.95
CA TRP A 496 -27.66 -1.12 24.36
C TRP A 496 -26.95 -0.05 25.18
N ARG A 497 -27.67 0.52 26.15
CA ARG A 497 -27.01 1.18 27.27
C ARG A 497 -26.33 0.10 28.12
N PRO A 498 -25.11 0.33 28.64
CA PRO A 498 -24.44 -0.66 29.47
C PRO A 498 -25.29 -1.13 30.66
N GLN A 499 -25.15 -2.41 31.02
CA GLN A 499 -25.93 -3.06 32.08
C GLN A 499 -27.44 -2.92 31.87
N ALA A 500 -27.91 -2.99 30.62
CA ALA A 500 -29.30 -2.73 30.25
C ALA A 500 -29.84 -1.37 30.78
N GLY A 501 -28.96 -0.37 30.90
CA GLY A 501 -29.27 0.97 31.39
C GLY A 501 -29.24 1.14 32.91
N GLN A 502 -28.88 0.11 33.67
CA GLN A 502 -28.77 0.20 35.14
C GLN A 502 -27.53 0.96 35.61
N LEU A 503 -26.48 1.03 34.77
CA LEU A 503 -25.25 1.76 35.07
C LEU A 503 -24.69 2.39 33.77
N PRO A 504 -25.25 3.53 33.32
CA PRO A 504 -24.80 4.21 32.12
C PRO A 504 -23.38 4.77 32.29
N THR A 505 -22.66 4.96 31.19
CA THR A 505 -21.24 5.37 31.20
C THR A 505 -20.92 6.66 31.97
N PRO A 506 -21.79 7.70 32.05
CA PRO A 506 -21.48 8.90 32.83
C PRO A 506 -21.35 8.65 34.34
N GLU A 507 -21.86 7.53 34.83
CA GLU A 507 -21.78 7.13 36.25
C GLU A 507 -20.52 6.32 36.57
N TRP A 508 -19.70 5.98 35.57
CA TRP A 508 -18.48 5.21 35.78
C TRP A 508 -17.37 6.11 36.35
N ALA A 509 -16.67 5.61 37.35
CA ALA A 509 -15.48 6.26 37.92
C ALA A 509 -14.20 5.80 37.22
N ALA A 510 -13.19 6.66 37.14
CA ALA A 510 -11.88 6.30 36.59
C ALA A 510 -11.30 5.06 37.27
N GLY A 511 -10.82 4.09 36.48
CA GLY A 511 -10.33 2.78 36.91
C GLY A 511 -11.44 1.77 37.24
N GLN A 512 -12.72 2.14 37.17
CA GLN A 512 -13.82 1.21 37.41
C GLN A 512 -13.94 0.22 36.25
N ILE A 513 -13.98 -1.07 36.60
CA ILE A 513 -14.28 -2.15 35.67
C ILE A 513 -15.77 -2.51 35.75
N VAL A 514 -16.46 -2.52 34.62
CA VAL A 514 -17.89 -2.82 34.48
C VAL A 514 -18.07 -4.07 33.61
N ARG A 515 -18.74 -5.09 34.15
CA ARG A 515 -19.10 -6.33 33.46
C ARG A 515 -20.46 -6.20 32.76
N ASP A 516 -20.48 -5.83 31.50
CA ASP A 516 -21.69 -5.65 30.71
C ASP A 516 -22.10 -6.95 30.00
N SER A 517 -23.39 -7.32 29.99
CA SER A 517 -23.86 -8.58 29.38
C SER A 517 -25.02 -8.35 28.43
N HIS A 518 -24.85 -8.81 27.20
CA HIS A 518 -25.79 -8.63 26.10
C HIS A 518 -26.34 -9.97 25.63
N LEU A 519 -27.66 -10.09 25.54
CA LEU A 519 -28.32 -11.28 25.02
C LEU A 519 -28.60 -11.11 23.52
N VAL A 520 -28.00 -11.95 22.70
CA VAL A 520 -28.18 -12.00 21.25
C VAL A 520 -29.04 -13.23 20.94
N LEU A 521 -30.29 -13.01 20.51
CA LEU A 521 -31.19 -14.09 20.09
C LEU A 521 -30.94 -14.41 18.61
N LEU A 522 -30.50 -15.62 18.31
CA LEU A 522 -30.24 -16.05 16.94
C LEU A 522 -31.58 -16.24 16.21
N PRO A 523 -31.72 -15.77 14.96
CA PRO A 523 -32.90 -16.07 14.14
C PRO A 523 -33.11 -17.58 14.01
N ALA A 524 -34.37 -18.03 14.00
CA ALA A 524 -34.71 -19.45 13.84
C ALA A 524 -34.43 -19.97 12.42
N ASP A 525 -34.31 -19.06 11.46
CA ASP A 525 -33.97 -19.31 10.06
C ASP A 525 -32.50 -18.97 9.74
N LEU A 526 -31.67 -18.75 10.77
CA LEU A 526 -30.26 -18.46 10.58
C LEU A 526 -29.57 -19.65 9.88
N PRO A 527 -28.90 -19.44 8.73
CA PRO A 527 -28.19 -20.51 8.07
C PRO A 527 -27.07 -21.08 8.95
N PRO A 528 -26.75 -22.38 8.83
CA PRO A 528 -25.55 -22.92 9.47
C PRO A 528 -24.29 -22.27 8.91
N GLY A 529 -23.32 -22.01 9.78
CA GLY A 529 -22.08 -21.35 9.38
C GLY A 529 -21.35 -20.69 10.54
N VAL A 530 -20.25 -20.00 10.20
CA VAL A 530 -19.42 -19.28 11.15
C VAL A 530 -19.86 -17.82 11.18
N TYR A 531 -19.98 -17.29 12.40
CA TYR A 531 -20.42 -15.92 12.67
C TYR A 531 -19.46 -15.24 13.64
N ARG A 532 -19.45 -13.90 13.60
CA ARG A 532 -18.64 -13.06 14.49
C ARG A 532 -19.49 -12.00 15.15
N ILE A 533 -19.02 -11.55 16.31
CA ILE A 533 -19.57 -10.38 16.99
C ILE A 533 -18.69 -9.17 16.71
N ASN A 534 -19.30 -8.15 16.15
CA ASN A 534 -18.71 -6.83 15.96
C ASN A 534 -19.17 -5.91 17.10
N VAL A 535 -18.22 -5.33 17.84
CA VAL A 535 -18.47 -4.43 18.98
C VAL A 535 -17.97 -3.03 18.67
N ALA A 536 -18.80 -2.02 18.92
CA ALA A 536 -18.42 -0.61 18.83
C ALA A 536 -19.05 0.20 19.98
N LEU A 537 -18.46 1.37 20.29
CA LEU A 537 -19.07 2.37 21.17
C LEU A 537 -19.66 3.50 20.33
N LEU A 538 -20.90 3.89 20.62
CA LEU A 538 -21.62 4.97 19.95
C LEU A 538 -21.91 6.10 20.95
N ASP A 539 -21.69 7.34 20.57
CA ASP A 539 -22.21 8.47 21.35
C ASP A 539 -23.75 8.46 21.31
N ALA A 540 -24.40 8.46 22.48
CA ALA A 540 -25.85 8.27 22.57
C ALA A 540 -26.65 9.42 21.92
N THR A 541 -26.05 10.60 21.80
CA THR A 541 -26.70 11.80 21.24
C THR A 541 -26.52 11.90 19.73
N SER A 542 -25.26 11.83 19.29
CA SER A 542 -24.86 12.02 17.89
C SER A 542 -24.86 10.73 17.07
N ARG A 543 -24.91 9.57 17.73
CA ARG A 543 -24.85 8.23 17.12
C ARG A 543 -23.57 7.99 16.30
N THR A 544 -22.50 8.71 16.59
CA THR A 544 -21.19 8.52 15.97
C THR A 544 -20.41 7.41 16.70
N ARG A 545 -19.74 6.55 15.93
CA ARG A 545 -18.82 5.55 16.47
C ARG A 545 -17.58 6.21 17.05
N GLN A 546 -17.11 5.68 18.17
CA GLN A 546 -15.87 6.10 18.80
C GLN A 546 -14.68 5.36 18.20
N ASN A 547 -13.55 6.05 18.11
CA ASN A 547 -12.35 5.52 17.50
C ASN A 547 -11.58 4.67 18.51
N ILE A 548 -11.13 3.51 18.05
CA ILE A 548 -10.05 2.75 18.70
C ILE A 548 -8.73 3.45 18.34
N VAL A 549 -7.98 3.85 19.36
CA VAL A 549 -6.73 4.60 19.23
C VAL A 549 -5.55 3.79 19.75
N ALA A 550 -4.43 3.89 19.05
CA ALA A 550 -3.15 3.33 19.49
C ALA A 550 -2.54 4.16 20.63
N GLU A 551 -1.50 3.63 21.29
CA GLU A 551 -0.79 4.34 22.36
C GLU A 551 -0.14 5.67 21.92
N ASP A 552 0.19 5.82 20.64
CA ASP A 552 0.73 7.05 20.06
C ASP A 552 -0.37 8.02 19.55
N GLY A 553 -1.64 7.68 19.76
CA GLY A 553 -2.81 8.47 19.41
C GLY A 553 -3.29 8.34 17.96
N HIS A 554 -2.69 7.48 17.13
CA HIS A 554 -3.24 7.26 15.79
C HIS A 554 -4.51 6.40 15.83
N TRP A 555 -5.42 6.69 14.89
CA TRP A 555 -6.66 5.93 14.73
C TRP A 555 -6.38 4.55 14.12
N ILE A 556 -6.84 3.48 14.80
CA ILE A 556 -6.71 2.09 14.35
C ILE A 556 -7.97 1.65 13.59
N ASN A 557 -9.14 1.74 14.24
CA ASN A 557 -10.44 1.31 13.72
C ASN A 557 -11.56 2.02 14.52
N ASP A 558 -12.84 1.78 14.21
CA ASP A 558 -13.99 2.30 14.99
C ASP A 558 -14.85 1.18 15.61
N HIS A 559 -14.39 -0.07 15.47
CA HIS A 559 -15.04 -1.26 15.98
C HIS A 559 -14.07 -2.44 16.10
N LEU A 560 -14.49 -3.48 16.81
CA LEU A 560 -13.70 -4.67 17.10
C LEU A 560 -14.47 -5.94 16.72
N LEU A 561 -13.82 -6.83 15.97
CA LEU A 561 -14.33 -8.18 15.71
C LEU A 561 -13.79 -9.16 16.74
N LEU A 562 -14.69 -9.70 17.53
CA LEU A 562 -14.40 -10.74 18.52
C LEU A 562 -14.21 -12.11 17.84
N ALA A 563 -13.74 -13.11 18.60
CA ALA A 563 -13.55 -14.46 18.09
C ALA A 563 -14.83 -15.04 17.46
N PRO A 564 -14.72 -15.91 16.46
CA PRO A 564 -15.88 -16.50 15.83
C PRO A 564 -16.59 -17.52 16.75
N PHE A 565 -17.86 -17.76 16.45
CA PHE A 565 -18.67 -18.88 16.93
C PHE A 565 -19.33 -19.58 15.74
N HIS A 566 -19.74 -20.83 15.91
CA HIS A 566 -20.34 -21.65 14.87
C HIS A 566 -21.82 -21.91 15.17
N VAL A 567 -22.63 -21.89 14.13
CA VAL A 567 -24.05 -22.27 14.15
C VAL A 567 -24.19 -23.56 13.35
N GLU A 568 -24.59 -24.62 14.04
CA GLU A 568 -24.82 -25.95 13.48
C GLU A 568 -26.24 -26.09 12.90
N PRO A 569 -26.49 -27.09 12.01
CA PRO A 569 -27.78 -27.32 11.38
C PRO A 569 -28.97 -27.58 12.31
#